data_AF-A7N8J3-F1
#
_entry.id   AF-A7N8J3-F1
#
_cell.length_a   1.000
_cell.length_b   1.000
_cell.length_c   1.000
_cell.angle_alpha   90.00
_cell.angle_beta   90.00
_cell.angle_gamma   90.00
#
_symmetry.space_group_name_H-M   'P 1'
#
loop_
_entity.id
_entity.type
_entity.pdbx_description
1 polymer ?
#
loop_
_entity_poly.entity_id
_entity_poly.type
_entity_poly.pdbx_seq_one_letter_code
_entity_poly.pdbx_strand_id
1 'polypeptide(L)'
;MVNGVNNVDFIYSALNFIANVGQTMVEFIQYIPDWIINCFEYGALWCVSLWLDLKIASIQVALKIAQTLLSEYGVYTLVESHFNALPSDVRYILIQYNVTGGLRIIFDAFATSLVMRFFNW
;
A
#
# COMPACT_ATOMS: atom_id res chain seq x y z
N MET A 1 -52.42 30.16 38.16
CA MET A 1 -52.96 28.98 37.46
C MET A 1 -52.70 29.18 35.98
N VAL A 2 -51.88 28.29 35.43
CA VAL A 2 -51.66 27.96 34.01
C VAL A 2 -51.88 29.10 33.01
N ASN A 3 -50.74 29.68 32.66
CA ASN A 3 -50.44 30.42 31.44
C ASN A 3 -51.42 30.15 30.29
N GLY A 4 -52.09 31.20 29.84
CA GLY A 4 -52.67 31.22 28.52
C GLY A 4 -51.55 30.92 27.53
N VAL A 5 -51.52 29.69 27.01
CA VAL A 5 -50.75 29.35 25.82
C VAL A 5 -51.36 30.22 24.73
N ASN A 6 -50.68 31.32 24.39
CA ASN A 6 -51.16 32.19 23.34
C ASN A 6 -51.20 31.33 22.07
N ASN A 7 -52.37 31.14 21.48
CA ASN A 7 -52.53 30.38 20.23
C ASN A 7 -51.55 30.83 19.14
N VAL A 8 -51.10 32.07 19.23
CA VAL A 8 -50.08 32.70 18.40
C VAL A 8 -48.68 32.05 18.56
N ASP A 9 -48.24 31.73 19.79
CA ASP A 9 -46.95 31.07 20.06
C ASP A 9 -46.94 29.62 19.54
N PHE A 10 -48.09 28.93 19.62
CA PHE A 10 -48.27 27.60 19.04
C PHE A 10 -48.19 27.64 17.51
N ILE A 11 -48.83 28.64 16.87
CA ILE A 11 -48.77 28.82 15.42
C ILE A 11 -47.34 29.17 14.95
N TYR A 12 -46.62 30.03 15.67
CA TYR A 12 -45.23 30.37 15.35
C TYR A 12 -44.26 29.20 15.52
N SER A 13 -44.42 28.39 16.57
CA SER A 13 -43.60 27.19 16.77
C SER A 13 -43.89 26.12 15.71
N ALA A 14 -45.16 25.93 15.32
CA ALA A 14 -45.53 25.02 14.24
C ALA A 14 -45.00 25.49 12.87
N LEU A 15 -45.06 26.79 12.57
CA LEU A 15 -44.48 27.37 11.34
C LEU A 15 -42.96 27.20 11.31
N ASN A 16 -42.26 27.47 12.41
CA ASN A 16 -40.82 27.25 12.50
C ASN A 16 -40.45 25.77 12.37
N PHE A 17 -41.25 24.85 12.92
CA PHE A 17 -41.03 23.41 12.76
C PHE A 17 -41.14 23.00 11.29
N ILE A 18 -42.19 23.43 10.59
CA ILE A 18 -42.39 23.12 9.16
C ILE A 18 -41.29 23.77 8.30
N ALA A 19 -40.90 25.00 8.62
CA ALA A 19 -39.81 25.69 7.92
C ALA A 19 -38.47 24.96 8.12
N ASN A 20 -38.13 24.54 9.34
CA ASN A 20 -36.93 23.77 9.63
C ASN A 20 -36.95 22.41 8.92
N VAL A 21 -38.07 21.69 8.94
CA VAL A 21 -38.21 20.41 8.23
C VAL A 21 -38.04 20.61 6.71
N GLY A 22 -38.66 21.64 6.14
CA GLY A 22 -38.50 21.97 4.72
C GLY A 22 -37.05 22.30 4.37
N GLN A 23 -36.37 23.09 5.20
CA GLN A 23 -34.97 23.45 5.02
C GLN A 23 -34.05 22.23 5.11
N THR A 24 -34.21 21.37 6.12
CA THR A 24 -33.42 20.14 6.26
C THR A 24 -33.59 19.19 5.08
N MET A 25 -34.79 19.11 4.50
CA MET A 25 -35.03 18.29 3.29
C MET A 25 -34.33 18.85 2.06
N VAL A 26 -34.31 20.17 1.89
CA VAL A 26 -33.59 20.83 0.79
C VAL A 26 -32.08 20.67 0.95
N GLU A 27 -31.57 20.89 2.15
CA GLU A 27 -30.15 20.72 2.49
C GLU A 27 -29.71 19.26 2.25
N PHE A 28 -30.50 18.28 2.66
CA PHE A 28 -30.20 16.87 2.41
C PHE A 28 -30.00 16.58 0.93
N ILE A 29 -30.88 17.07 0.05
CA ILE A 29 -30.76 16.88 -1.40
C ILE A 29 -29.51 17.58 -1.96
N GLN A 30 -29.15 18.75 -1.42
CA GLN A 30 -27.97 19.50 -1.83
C GLN A 30 -26.65 18.83 -1.40
N TYR A 31 -26.62 18.12 -0.27
CA TYR A 31 -25.42 17.43 0.23
C TYR A 31 -25.16 16.04 -0.39
N ILE A 32 -26.15 15.42 -1.06
CA ILE A 32 -25.98 14.15 -1.79
C ILE A 32 -24.78 14.17 -2.76
N PRO A 33 -24.62 15.15 -3.66
CA PRO A 33 -23.49 15.18 -4.60
C PRO A 33 -22.14 15.27 -3.88
N ASP A 34 -22.04 16.10 -2.83
CA ASP A 34 -20.80 16.25 -2.06
C ASP A 34 -20.43 14.94 -1.35
N TRP A 35 -21.41 14.22 -0.80
CA TRP A 35 -21.17 12.91 -0.20
C TRP A 35 -20.64 11.89 -1.21
N ILE A 36 -21.19 11.87 -2.43
CA ILE A 36 -20.72 10.98 -3.51
C ILE A 36 -19.28 11.30 -3.92
N ILE A 37 -18.93 12.58 -4.06
CA ILE A 37 -17.57 13.01 -4.41
C ILE A 37 -16.58 12.57 -3.33
N ASN A 38 -16.91 12.83 -2.06
CA ASN A 38 -16.08 12.38 -0.93
C ASN A 38 -15.91 10.86 -0.91
N CYS A 39 -16.98 10.09 -1.12
CA CYS A 39 -16.89 8.63 -1.22
C CYS A 39 -15.98 8.17 -2.37
N PHE A 40 -16.02 8.86 -3.51
CA PHE A 40 -15.16 8.55 -4.65
C PHE A 40 -13.70 8.87 -4.35
N GLU A 41 -13.41 9.99 -3.69
CA GLU A 41 -12.06 10.35 -3.24
C GLU A 41 -11.48 9.30 -2.28
N TYR A 42 -12.24 8.88 -1.27
CA TYR A 42 -11.82 7.80 -0.36
C TYR A 42 -11.65 6.46 -1.09
N GLY A 43 -12.52 6.15 -2.04
CA GLY A 43 -12.39 4.97 -2.90
C GLY A 43 -11.12 5.01 -3.75
N ALA A 44 -10.79 6.16 -4.33
CA ALA A 44 -9.56 6.34 -5.11
C ALA A 44 -8.31 6.16 -4.24
N LEU A 45 -8.28 6.75 -3.05
CA LEU A 45 -7.17 6.57 -2.10
C LEU A 45 -6.99 5.10 -1.72
N TRP A 46 -8.08 4.39 -1.45
CA TRP A 46 -8.03 2.96 -1.16
C TRP A 46 -7.50 2.14 -2.34
N CYS A 47 -7.95 2.43 -3.56
CA CYS A 47 -7.46 1.80 -4.78
C CYS A 47 -5.95 2.04 -5.01
N VAL A 48 -5.45 3.25 -4.74
CA VAL A 48 -4.02 3.56 -4.85
C VAL A 48 -3.21 2.77 -3.82
N SER A 49 -3.68 2.67 -2.58
CA SER A 49 -3.05 1.83 -1.54
C SER A 49 -3.00 0.37 -1.96
N LEU A 50 -4.11 -0.19 -2.44
CA LEU A 50 -4.16 -1.57 -2.95
C LEU A 50 -3.19 -1.79 -4.12
N TRP A 51 -3.10 -0.82 -5.04
CA TRP A 51 -2.19 -0.90 -6.17
C TRP A 51 -0.73 -0.91 -5.72
N LEU A 52 -0.35 -0.09 -4.74
CA LEU A 52 0.99 -0.09 -4.15
C LEU A 52 1.30 -1.40 -3.45
N ASP A 53 0.37 -1.94 -2.66
CA ASP A 53 0.53 -3.23 -1.98
C ASP A 53 0.76 -4.37 -2.99
N LEU A 54 0.01 -4.35 -4.09
CA LEU A 54 0.16 -5.33 -5.17
C LEU A 54 1.53 -5.20 -5.87
N LYS A 55 2.01 -3.98 -6.09
CA LYS A 55 3.36 -3.74 -6.61
C LYS A 55 4.44 -4.26 -5.66
N ILE A 56 4.34 -3.99 -4.36
CA ILE A 56 5.29 -4.49 -3.36
C ILE A 56 5.28 -6.02 -3.31
N ALA A 57 4.09 -6.64 -3.31
CA ALA A 57 3.94 -8.09 -3.34
C ALA A 57 4.59 -8.69 -4.60
N SER A 58 4.44 -8.05 -5.77
CA SER A 58 5.04 -8.52 -7.02
C SER A 58 6.58 -8.52 -6.96
N ILE A 59 7.19 -7.52 -6.33
CA ILE A 59 8.64 -7.46 -6.12
C ILE A 59 9.10 -8.59 -5.21
N GLN A 60 8.38 -8.87 -4.12
CA GLN A 60 8.71 -9.96 -3.20
C GLN A 60 8.62 -11.33 -3.89
N VAL A 61 7.61 -11.53 -4.73
CA VAL A 61 7.45 -12.77 -5.51
C VAL A 61 8.59 -12.91 -6.52
N ALA A 62 8.93 -11.83 -7.25
CA ALA A 62 10.05 -11.81 -8.18
C ALA A 62 11.37 -12.16 -7.48
N LEU A 63 11.59 -11.65 -6.27
CA LEU A 63 12.79 -11.91 -5.47
C LEU A 63 12.86 -13.37 -5.03
N LYS A 64 11.75 -13.97 -4.60
CA LYS A 64 11.71 -15.40 -4.25
C LYS A 64 12.02 -16.29 -5.45
N ILE A 65 11.43 -15.98 -6.61
CA ILE A 65 11.69 -16.73 -7.85
C ILE A 65 13.17 -16.60 -8.25
N ALA A 66 13.73 -15.39 -8.18
CA ALA A 66 15.13 -15.13 -8.45
C ALA A 66 16.08 -15.95 -7.56
N GLN A 67 15.81 -15.98 -6.25
CA GLN A 67 16.56 -16.79 -5.28
C GLN A 67 16.48 -18.29 -5.60
N THR A 68 15.30 -18.78 -5.93
CA THR A 68 15.09 -20.19 -6.33
C THR A 68 15.88 -20.52 -7.59
N LEU A 69 15.80 -19.69 -8.63
CA LEU A 69 16.57 -19.89 -9.86
C LEU A 69 18.07 -19.91 -9.59
N LEU A 70 18.61 -18.93 -8.86
CA LEU A 70 20.04 -18.89 -8.54
C LEU A 70 20.53 -20.08 -7.71
N SER A 71 19.66 -20.62 -6.85
CA SER A 71 19.92 -21.85 -6.09
C SER A 71 19.92 -23.08 -6.99
N GLU A 72 18.97 -23.18 -7.92
CA GLU A 72 18.86 -24.31 -8.86
C GLU A 72 20.00 -24.33 -9.89
N TYR A 73 20.44 -23.15 -10.36
CA TYR A 73 21.58 -23.03 -11.28
C TYR A 73 22.96 -23.20 -10.61
N GLY A 74 23.02 -23.34 -9.28
CA GLY A 74 24.27 -23.56 -8.55
C GLY A 74 25.20 -22.34 -8.53
N VAL A 75 24.69 -21.12 -8.72
CA VAL A 75 25.52 -19.90 -8.69
C VAL A 75 26.16 -19.72 -7.31
N TYR A 76 25.42 -20.07 -6.25
CA TYR A 76 25.93 -20.04 -4.88
C TYR A 76 27.05 -21.04 -4.63
N THR A 77 26.95 -22.25 -5.18
CA THR A 77 28.00 -23.28 -5.04
C THR A 77 29.23 -22.93 -5.88
N LEU A 78 29.05 -22.28 -7.04
CA LEU A 78 30.15 -21.76 -7.83
C LEU A 78 30.92 -20.68 -7.07
N VAL A 79 30.22 -19.70 -6.50
CA VAL A 79 30.80 -18.65 -5.67
C VAL A 79 31.59 -19.28 -4.52
N GLU A 80 30.98 -20.20 -3.75
CA GLU A 80 31.66 -20.88 -2.63
C GLU A 80 32.90 -21.69 -3.09
N SER A 81 32.82 -22.36 -4.23
CA SER A 81 33.95 -23.13 -4.77
C SER A 81 35.13 -22.23 -5.18
N HIS A 82 34.85 -21.07 -5.78
CA HIS A 82 35.86 -20.07 -6.09
C HIS A 82 36.40 -19.40 -4.84
N PHE A 83 35.57 -19.12 -3.84
CA PHE A 83 35.97 -18.62 -2.52
C PHE A 83 36.87 -19.59 -1.76
N ASN A 84 36.61 -20.89 -1.88
CA ASN A 84 37.45 -21.93 -1.26
C ASN A 84 38.76 -22.17 -2.01
N ALA A 85 38.83 -21.81 -3.30
CA ALA A 85 40.06 -21.83 -4.09
C ALA A 85 41.00 -20.64 -3.79
N LEU A 86 40.57 -19.63 -3.03
CA LEU A 86 41.44 -18.52 -2.64
C LEU A 86 42.46 -18.93 -1.56
N PRO A 87 43.68 -18.37 -1.60
CA PRO A 87 44.68 -18.52 -0.54
C PRO A 87 44.15 -18.09 0.83
N SER A 88 44.61 -18.75 1.89
CA SER A 88 44.10 -18.59 3.26
C SER A 88 44.05 -17.15 3.76
N ASP A 89 45.06 -16.35 3.43
CA ASP A 89 45.21 -14.98 3.92
C ASP A 89 44.19 -14.04 3.27
N VAL A 90 43.93 -14.23 1.97
CA VAL A 90 42.94 -13.44 1.22
C VAL A 90 41.53 -13.88 1.62
N ARG A 91 41.30 -15.18 1.80
CA ARG A 91 40.01 -15.71 2.27
C ARG A 91 39.66 -15.19 3.67
N TYR A 92 40.63 -15.11 4.58
CA TYR A 92 40.41 -14.55 5.92
C TYR A 92 39.92 -13.10 5.87
N ILE A 93 40.56 -12.26 5.06
CA ILE A 93 40.16 -10.86 4.85
C ILE A 93 38.76 -10.81 4.22
N LEU A 94 38.49 -11.59 3.18
CA LEU A 94 37.19 -11.58 2.50
C LEU A 94 36.03 -12.08 3.38
N ILE A 95 36.30 -13.01 4.31
CA ILE A 95 35.33 -13.44 5.34
C ILE A 95 35.08 -12.31 6.34
N GLN A 96 36.14 -11.62 6.81
CA GLN A 96 36.04 -10.48 7.72
C GLN A 96 35.19 -9.33 7.13
N TYR A 97 35.33 -9.08 5.82
CA TYR A 97 34.58 -8.05 5.10
C TYR A 97 33.21 -8.51 4.58
N ASN A 98 32.81 -9.76 4.84
CA ASN A 98 31.52 -10.32 4.41
C ASN A 98 31.24 -10.18 2.91
N VAL A 99 32.30 -10.33 2.09
CA VAL A 99 32.21 -10.14 0.63
C VAL A 99 31.31 -11.18 -0.02
N THR A 100 31.27 -12.40 0.53
CA THR A 100 30.37 -13.47 0.11
C THR A 100 28.88 -13.10 0.29
N GLY A 101 28.53 -12.47 1.42
CA GLY A 101 27.17 -11.99 1.67
C GLY A 101 26.78 -10.83 0.74
N GLY A 102 27.69 -9.89 0.50
CA GLY A 102 27.47 -8.78 -0.44
C GLY A 102 27.25 -9.26 -1.87
N LEU A 103 28.06 -10.22 -2.33
CA LEU A 103 27.93 -10.78 -3.67
C LEU A 103 26.59 -11.51 -3.86
N ARG A 104 26.11 -12.22 -2.83
CA ARG A 104 24.80 -12.87 -2.83
C ARG A 104 23.66 -11.86 -2.99
N ILE A 105 23.70 -10.74 -2.30
CA ILE A 105 22.68 -9.68 -2.42
C ILE A 105 22.68 -9.08 -3.83
N ILE A 106 23.86 -8.90 -4.44
CA ILE A 106 23.99 -8.38 -5.82
C ILE A 106 23.37 -9.37 -6.82
N PHE A 107 23.64 -10.67 -6.67
CA PHE A 107 23.04 -11.68 -7.54
C PHE A 107 21.53 -11.77 -7.36
N ASP A 108 21.03 -11.74 -6.12
CA ASP A 108 19.60 -11.69 -5.84
C ASP A 108 18.94 -10.47 -6.48
N ALA A 109 19.53 -9.28 -6.37
CA ALA A 109 19.02 -8.06 -7.00
C ALA A 109 19.03 -8.14 -8.53
N PHE A 110 20.10 -8.67 -9.12
CA PHE A 110 20.21 -8.86 -10.56
C PHE A 110 19.14 -9.83 -11.09
N ALA A 111 19.02 -11.01 -10.47
CA ALA A 111 18.02 -11.99 -10.84
C ALA A 111 16.59 -11.48 -10.59
N THR A 112 16.35 -10.74 -9.51
CA THR A 112 15.05 -10.10 -9.23
C THR A 112 14.71 -9.07 -10.33
N SER A 113 15.67 -8.25 -10.76
CA SER A 113 15.46 -7.29 -11.85
C SER A 113 15.15 -7.96 -13.19
N LEU A 114 15.78 -9.10 -13.47
CA LEU A 114 15.51 -9.90 -14.67
C LEU A 114 14.10 -10.49 -14.63
N VAL A 115 13.71 -11.06 -13.49
CA VAL A 115 12.36 -11.59 -13.28
C VAL A 115 11.30 -10.49 -13.39
N MET A 116 11.52 -9.32 -12.76
CA MET A 116 10.61 -8.17 -12.89
C MET A 116 10.46 -7.69 -14.34
N ARG A 117 11.54 -7.72 -15.13
CA ARG A 117 11.50 -7.40 -16.56
C ARG A 117 10.69 -8.42 -17.36
N PHE A 118 10.68 -9.69 -16.97
CA PHE A 118 9.82 -10.72 -17.58
C PHE A 118 8.35 -10.56 -17.18
N PHE A 119 8.06 -10.06 -15.98
CA PHE A 119 6.70 -9.75 -15.53
C PHE A 119 6.10 -8.48 -16.16
N ASN A 120 6.80 -7.88 -17.15
CA ASN A 120 6.35 -6.71 -17.91
C ASN A 120 5.93 -5.54 -17.02
N TRP A 121 6.84 -5.18 -16.10
CA TRP A 121 6.81 -3.87 -15.44
C TRP A 121 7.43 -2.80 -16.32
#